data_AF-A0A2H5YDT6-F1
#
_entry.id   AF-A0A2H5YDT6-F1
#
_cell.length_a   1.000
_cell.length_b   1.000
_cell.length_c   1.000
_cell.angle_alpha   90.00
_cell.angle_beta   90.00
_cell.angle_gamma   90.00
#
_symmetry.space_group_name_H-M   'P 1'
#
loop_
_entity.id
_entity.type
_entity.pdbx_description
1 polymer ?
#
loop_
_entity_poly.entity_id
_entity_poly.type
_entity_poly.pdbx_seq_one_letter_code
_entity_poly.pdbx_strand_id
1 'polypeptide(L)'
;MADRVVIFDTTLRDGEQAAGAGMTVEEKVEIAKQLERLGVDVIEAGFAASSPGDFKAVQTIAQQVRTPIIASLARAIPTMWIKRGRRSRVPPAPASTCSCPPPISTCSICCGRTGKR
;
A
#
# COMPACT_ATOMS: atom_id res chain seq x y z
N MET A 1 5.32 -15.85 23.64
CA MET A 1 5.98 -15.03 22.59
C MET A 1 5.10 -15.14 21.36
N ALA A 2 4.69 -14.04 20.74
CA ALA A 2 3.86 -14.13 19.54
C ALA A 2 4.78 -14.24 18.31
N ASP A 3 4.94 -15.45 17.79
CA ASP A 3 5.56 -15.69 16.47
C ASP A 3 4.59 -15.19 15.39
N ARG A 4 4.60 -13.88 15.15
CA ARG A 4 3.81 -13.28 14.08
C ARG A 4 4.52 -13.54 12.75
N VAL A 5 3.93 -14.39 11.93
CA VAL A 5 4.31 -14.55 10.52
C VAL A 5 3.82 -13.35 9.74
N VAL A 6 4.71 -12.75 8.93
CA VAL A 6 4.38 -11.65 8.03
C VAL A 6 4.19 -12.21 6.63
N ILE A 7 3.04 -11.92 6.02
CA ILE A 7 2.73 -12.37 4.65
C ILE A 7 3.16 -11.29 3.65
N PHE A 8 4.11 -11.66 2.80
CA PHE A 8 4.59 -10.84 1.69
C PHE A 8 4.10 -11.46 0.38
N ASP A 9 3.23 -10.76 -0.34
CA ASP A 9 2.67 -11.21 -1.61
C ASP A 9 3.39 -10.60 -2.81
N THR A 10 3.81 -11.46 -3.75
CA THR A 10 4.49 -11.09 -5.01
C THR A 10 3.62 -11.28 -6.25
N THR A 11 2.31 -11.47 -6.09
CA THR A 11 1.38 -11.80 -7.19
C THR A 11 1.41 -10.73 -8.29
N LEU A 12 1.44 -9.45 -7.91
CA LEU A 12 1.39 -8.33 -8.86
C LEU A 12 2.70 -8.08 -9.62
N ARG A 13 3.80 -8.75 -9.24
CA ARG A 13 5.12 -8.60 -9.87
C ARG A 13 5.59 -9.91 -10.47
N ASP A 14 5.84 -10.93 -9.65
CA ASP A 14 6.32 -12.22 -10.13
C ASP A 14 5.19 -13.03 -10.77
N GLY A 15 3.98 -12.94 -10.20
CA GLY A 15 2.80 -13.60 -10.78
C GLY A 15 2.45 -13.08 -12.17
N GLU A 16 2.54 -11.76 -12.39
CA GLU A 16 2.39 -11.16 -13.74
C GLU A 16 3.44 -11.71 -14.71
N GLN A 17 4.71 -11.80 -14.32
CA GLN A 17 5.75 -12.34 -15.19
C GLN A 17 5.56 -13.83 -15.50
N ALA A 18 5.10 -14.62 -14.52
CA ALA A 18 4.86 -16.04 -14.68
C ALA A 18 3.66 -16.34 -15.60
N ALA A 19 2.64 -15.48 -15.60
CA ALA A 19 1.47 -15.62 -16.46
C ALA A 19 1.75 -15.39 -17.95
N GLY A 20 2.89 -14.76 -18.30
CA GLY A 20 3.25 -14.45 -19.69
C GLY A 20 2.33 -13.43 -20.37
N ALA A 21 1.39 -12.83 -19.64
CA ALA A 21 0.47 -11.79 -20.07
C ALA A 21 0.58 -10.59 -19.12
N GLY A 22 0.79 -9.39 -19.67
CA GLY A 22 0.86 -8.17 -18.87
C GLY A 22 -0.50 -7.81 -18.29
N MET A 23 -0.53 -7.43 -17.01
CA MET A 23 -1.74 -6.93 -16.37
C MET A 23 -1.87 -5.42 -16.63
N THR A 24 -3.08 -4.98 -16.93
CA THR A 24 -3.42 -3.55 -16.97
C THR A 24 -3.34 -2.93 -15.58
N VAL A 25 -3.26 -1.60 -15.53
CA VAL A 25 -3.23 -0.87 -14.24
C VAL A 25 -4.49 -1.16 -13.42
N GLU A 26 -5.63 -1.25 -14.10
CA GLU A 26 -6.94 -1.48 -13.49
C GLU A 26 -7.03 -2.90 -12.90
N GLU A 27 -6.54 -3.92 -13.60
CA GLU A 27 -6.46 -5.29 -13.10
C GLU A 27 -5.54 -5.41 -11.88
N LYS A 28 -4.36 -4.77 -11.93
CA LYS A 28 -3.44 -4.75 -10.79
C LYS A 28 -4.07 -4.11 -9.55
N VAL A 29 -4.82 -3.02 -9.74
CA VAL A 29 -5.55 -2.36 -8.64
C VAL A 29 -6.65 -3.25 -8.07
N GLU A 30 -7.39 -3.97 -8.92
CA GLU A 30 -8.45 -4.86 -8.45
C GLU A 30 -7.86 -6.02 -7.62
N ILE A 31 -6.81 -6.67 -8.13
CA ILE A 31 -6.11 -7.73 -7.39
C ILE A 31 -5.53 -7.18 -6.08
N ALA A 32 -4.93 -5.99 -6.08
CA ALA A 32 -4.40 -5.37 -4.86
C ALA A 32 -5.47 -5.14 -3.79
N LYS A 33 -6.70 -4.78 -4.18
CA LYS A 33 -7.84 -4.67 -3.26
C LYS A 33 -8.27 -6.02 -2.70
N GLN A 34 -8.21 -7.08 -3.51
CA GLN A 34 -8.51 -8.42 -3.02
C GLN A 34 -7.43 -8.91 -2.03
N LEU A 35 -6.16 -8.63 -2.29
CA LEU A 35 -5.05 -8.93 -1.37
C LEU A 35 -5.15 -8.14 -0.06
N GLU A 36 -5.61 -6.88 -0.14
CA GLU A 36 -5.93 -6.08 1.05
C GLU A 36 -7.04 -6.73 1.89
N ARG A 37 -8.12 -7.20 1.24
CA ARG A 37 -9.23 -7.90 1.92
C ARG A 37 -8.80 -9.24 2.51
N LEU A 38 -7.84 -9.91 1.89
CA LEU A 38 -7.25 -11.16 2.38
C LEU A 38 -6.43 -10.94 3.66
N GLY A 39 -6.02 -9.71 3.96
CA GLY A 39 -5.26 -9.37 5.16
C GLY A 39 -3.76 -9.60 5.01
N VAL A 40 -3.22 -9.50 3.79
CA VAL A 40 -1.78 -9.54 3.53
C VAL A 40 -1.09 -8.36 4.22
N ASP A 41 0.11 -8.56 4.77
CA ASP A 41 0.87 -7.50 5.45
C ASP A 41 1.62 -6.60 4.45
N VAL A 42 2.19 -7.20 3.40
CA VAL A 42 3.01 -6.49 2.40
C VAL A 42 2.67 -6.96 0.99
N ILE A 43 2.46 -6.02 0.07
CA ILE A 43 2.20 -6.29 -1.35
C ILE A 43 3.34 -5.72 -2.19
N GLU A 44 4.01 -6.56 -2.98
CA GLU A 44 4.92 -6.11 -4.02
C GLU A 44 4.14 -5.70 -5.28
N ALA A 45 3.90 -4.40 -5.42
CA ALA A 45 3.02 -3.84 -6.47
C ALA A 45 3.68 -3.75 -7.86
N GLY A 46 4.91 -4.20 -8.02
CA GLY A 46 5.65 -4.19 -9.29
C GLY A 46 6.98 -3.47 -9.23
N PHE A 47 7.52 -3.15 -10.42
CA PHE A 47 8.84 -2.55 -10.57
C PHE A 47 8.74 -1.11 -11.09
N ALA A 48 8.57 -0.13 -10.21
CA ALA A 48 8.26 1.27 -10.55
C ALA A 48 9.34 1.98 -11.40
N ALA A 49 10.55 1.44 -11.45
CA ALA A 49 11.65 1.94 -12.27
C ALA A 49 11.81 1.22 -13.61
N SER A 50 11.04 0.15 -13.86
CA SER A 50 11.04 -0.61 -15.13
C SER A 50 10.45 0.22 -16.26
N SER A 51 9.24 0.75 -16.05
CA SER A 51 8.49 1.47 -17.07
C SER A 51 7.62 2.59 -16.45
N PRO A 52 7.21 3.60 -17.25
CA PRO A 52 6.20 4.57 -16.81
C PRO A 52 4.85 3.94 -16.45
N GLY A 53 4.50 2.82 -17.09
CA GLY A 53 3.27 2.08 -16.81
C GLY A 53 3.31 1.44 -15.42
N ASP A 54 4.40 0.76 -15.08
CA ASP A 54 4.61 0.18 -13.74
C ASP A 54 4.66 1.25 -12.66
N PHE A 55 5.28 2.40 -12.95
CA PHE A 55 5.26 3.53 -12.02
C PHE A 55 3.83 3.99 -11.73
N LYS A 56 3.00 4.14 -12.77
CA LYS A 56 1.60 4.53 -12.63
C LYS A 56 0.82 3.47 -11.84
N ALA A 57 1.02 2.18 -12.13
CA ALA A 57 0.40 1.09 -11.40
C ALA A 57 0.73 1.13 -9.90
N VAL A 58 2.02 1.17 -9.55
CA VAL A 58 2.48 1.23 -8.16
C VAL A 58 1.95 2.49 -7.46
N GLN A 59 1.97 3.63 -8.13
CA GLN A 59 1.43 4.88 -7.58
C GLN A 59 -0.07 4.80 -7.32
N THR A 60 -0.84 4.27 -8.27
CA THR A 60 -2.30 4.13 -8.13
C THR A 60 -2.66 3.14 -7.03
N ILE A 61 -1.96 2.00 -6.93
CA ILE A 61 -2.13 1.03 -5.84
C ILE A 61 -1.83 1.69 -4.50
N ALA A 62 -0.71 2.41 -4.38
CA ALA A 62 -0.34 3.10 -3.14
C ALA A 62 -1.32 4.22 -2.72
N GLN A 63 -2.14 4.72 -3.65
CA GLN A 63 -3.18 5.72 -3.34
C GLN A 63 -4.51 5.07 -2.92
N GLN A 64 -4.85 3.90 -3.48
CA GLN A 64 -6.13 3.24 -3.26
C GLN A 64 -6.11 2.21 -2.13
N VAL A 65 -5.01 1.49 -1.97
CA VAL A 65 -4.82 0.44 -0.96
C VAL A 65 -4.12 1.07 0.26
N ARG A 66 -4.64 0.83 1.46
CA ARG A 66 -4.20 1.54 2.68
C ARG A 66 -3.72 0.63 3.80
N THR A 67 -4.19 -0.61 3.82
CA THR A 67 -3.95 -1.54 4.93
C THR A 67 -2.57 -2.21 4.84
N PRO A 68 -2.22 -2.89 3.72
CA PRO A 68 -0.89 -3.48 3.54
C PRO A 68 0.19 -2.43 3.25
N ILE A 69 1.44 -2.77 3.57
CA ILE A 69 2.61 -2.02 3.12
C ILE A 69 2.79 -2.27 1.62
N ILE A 70 2.85 -1.18 0.83
CA ILE A 70 3.11 -1.28 -0.60
C ILE A 70 4.61 -1.22 -0.85
N ALA A 71 5.17 -2.28 -1.43
CA ALA A 71 6.56 -2.40 -1.82
C ALA A 71 6.71 -2.33 -3.34
N SER A 72 7.89 -1.90 -3.81
CA SER A 72 8.26 -1.96 -5.22
C SER A 72 9.69 -2.44 -5.35
N LEU A 73 9.94 -3.31 -6.33
CA LEU A 73 11.26 -3.84 -6.61
C LEU A 73 12.24 -2.73 -7.00
N ALA A 74 13.48 -2.82 -6.56
CA ALA A 74 14.56 -1.95 -7.00
C ALA A 74 15.84 -2.76 -7.21
N ARG A 75 16.55 -2.52 -8.32
CA ARG A 75 17.90 -3.07 -8.53
C ARG A 75 18.91 -2.33 -7.65
N ALA A 76 19.93 -3.04 -7.19
CA ALA A 76 21.03 -2.49 -6.40
C ALA A 76 22.04 -1.71 -7.26
N ILE A 77 21.58 -0.68 -7.97
CA ILE A 77 22.43 0.24 -8.74
C ILE A 77 22.32 1.67 -8.19
N PRO A 78 23.41 2.46 -8.13
CA PRO A 78 23.41 3.78 -7.50
C PRO A 78 22.39 4.75 -8.10
N THR A 79 22.09 4.62 -9.39
CA THR A 79 21.14 5.50 -10.09
C THR A 79 19.67 5.17 -9.78
N MET A 80 19.38 3.98 -9.21
CA MET A 80 18.03 3.49 -8.95
C MET A 80 17.37 4.21 -7.77
N TRP A 81 18.11 4.37 -6.67
CA TRP A 81 17.59 4.91 -5.41
C TRP A 81 17.49 6.45 -5.44
N ILE A 82 18.37 7.11 -6.21
CA ILE A 82 18.51 8.58 -6.22
C ILE A 82 17.45 9.27 -7.07
N LYS A 83 16.96 8.65 -8.15
CA LYS A 83 16.13 9.39 -9.12
C LYS A 83 14.69 9.65 -8.69
N ARG A 84 14.12 8.90 -7.73
CA ARG A 84 12.67 9.00 -7.42
C ARG A 84 12.28 8.82 -5.95
N GLY A 85 13.25 8.68 -5.04
CA GLY A 85 13.03 8.53 -3.60
C GLY A 85 12.58 9.81 -2.89
N ARG A 86 11.51 10.49 -3.34
CA ARG A 86 10.73 11.29 -2.39
C ARG A 86 9.99 10.27 -1.55
N ARG A 87 10.31 10.18 -0.26
CA ARG A 87 9.53 9.44 0.74
C ARG A 87 8.09 9.98 0.70
N SER A 88 7.26 9.41 -0.17
CA SER A 88 5.82 9.57 -0.11
C SER A 88 5.38 8.80 1.12
N ARG A 89 5.47 9.46 2.28
CA ARG A 89 4.61 9.10 3.41
C ARG A 89 3.20 9.19 2.85
N VAL A 90 2.62 8.05 2.47
CA VAL A 90 1.18 7.95 2.33
C VAL A 90 0.66 8.41 3.71
N PRO A 91 -0.09 9.52 3.79
CA PRO A 91 -0.63 9.94 5.07
C PRO A 91 -1.46 8.79 5.63
N PRO A 92 -1.42 8.54 6.95
CA PRO A 92 -2.33 7.55 7.54
C PRO A 92 -3.75 7.88 7.09
N ALA A 93 -4.52 6.83 6.76
CA ALA A 93 -5.92 6.96 6.35
C ALA A 93 -6.65 7.94 7.29
N PRO A 94 -7.51 8.85 6.78
CA PRO A 94 -8.31 9.69 7.65
C PRO A 94 -9.14 8.80 8.57
N ALA A 95 -9.11 9.10 9.88
CA ALA A 95 -9.93 8.45 10.89
C ALA A 95 -11.40 8.82 10.65
N SER A 96 -12.05 8.17 9.69
CA SER A 96 -13.44 8.44 9.34
C SER A 96 -14.19 7.14 9.08
N THR A 97 -14.23 6.26 10.07
CA THR A 97 -15.35 5.34 10.34
C THR A 97 -15.25 4.80 11.78
N CYS A 98 -15.04 5.68 12.78
CA CYS A 98 -15.49 5.35 14.13
C CYS A 98 -17.00 5.59 14.18
N SER A 99 -17.79 4.58 13.85
CA SER A 99 -19.22 4.57 14.12
C SER A 99 -19.42 4.36 15.62
N CYS A 100 -19.47 5.45 16.39
CA CYS A 100 -19.99 5.40 17.76
C CYS A 100 -21.53 5.50 17.69
N PRO A 101 -22.29 4.46 18.06
CA PRO A 101 -23.73 4.61 18.25
C PRO A 101 -24.01 5.49 19.49
N PRO A 102 -24.93 6.46 19.43
CA PRO A 102 -25.37 7.22 20.60
C PRO A 102 -26.24 6.33 21.53
N PRO A 103 -26.32 6.60 22.85
CA PRO A 103 -25.99 7.85 23.54
C PRO A 103 -25.12 7.65 24.80
N ILE A 104 -23.85 8.04 24.78
CA ILE A 104 -23.08 8.19 26.04
C ILE A 104 -22.33 9.52 26.01
N SER A 105 -22.79 10.44 26.86
CA SER A 105 -22.47 11.87 26.93
C SER A 105 -21.08 12.20 27.49
N THR A 106 -20.07 11.37 27.30
CA THR A 106 -18.76 11.57 27.99
C THR A 106 -17.52 11.19 27.17
N CYS A 107 -17.56 11.31 25.84
CA CYS A 107 -16.36 11.10 25.01
C CYS A 107 -15.58 12.42 24.77
N SER A 108 -14.90 12.94 25.80
CA SER A 108 -13.91 14.03 25.65
C SER A 108 -12.47 13.52 25.37
N ILE A 109 -12.28 12.22 25.15
CA ILE A 109 -10.93 11.63 25.07
C ILE A 109 -10.50 11.26 23.63
N CYS A 110 -11.43 11.12 22.68
CA CYS A 110 -11.10 10.50 21.39
C CYS A 110 -10.85 11.46 20.21
N CYS A 111 -10.99 12.77 20.38
CA CYS A 111 -10.80 13.72 19.28
C CYS A 111 -10.08 14.98 19.74
N GLY A 112 -8.75 14.91 19.89
CA GLY A 112 -7.98 16.09 20.26
C GLY A 112 -6.50 15.85 20.55
N ARG A 113 -5.69 15.58 19.53
CA ARG A 113 -4.27 15.97 19.50
C ARG A 113 -3.69 15.95 18.09
N THR A 114 -4.12 16.90 17.27
CA THR A 114 -3.29 17.45 16.19
C THR A 114 -3.13 18.94 16.44
N GLY A 115 -1.98 19.32 17.01
CA GLY A 115 -1.62 20.71 17.29
C GLY A 115 -0.12 20.85 17.42
N LYS A 116 0.52 21.37 16.36
CA LYS A 116 1.80 22.07 16.27
C LYS A 116 2.75 21.99 17.49
N ARG A 117 3.89 21.34 17.30
CA ARG A 117 5.23 21.85 17.67
C ARG A 117 6.21 21.45 16.58
#